data_AF-J9PT83-F1
#
_entry.id   AF-J9PT83-F1
#
_cell.length_a   1.000
_cell.length_b   1.000
_cell.length_c   1.000
_cell.angle_alpha   90.00
_cell.angle_beta   90.00
_cell.angle_gamma   90.00
#
_symmetry.space_group_name_H-M   'P 1'
#
loop_
_entity.id
_entity.type
_entity.pdbx_description
1 polymer ?
#
loop_
_entity_poly.entity_id
_entity_poly.type
_entity_poly.pdbx_seq_one_letter_code
_entity_poly.pdbx_strand_id
1 'polypeptide(L)'
;CKCHGMSGSCTVKTCWMRLPNFRVVGDNLKDRFDGASRVMVSNADRVRGNGNAIASNSASNSVHGHREGLGRRHRYNFQLKPYNPEHKPPGPKDLVYLEPSPPFCEKNPKLGILGTHGRQCNDTSMGVDGCDLMCCGRGYKTQEVTVVERCA
;
A
#
# COMPACT_ATOMS: atom_id res chain seq x y z
N CYS A 1 -27.42 -3.22 -10.12
CA CYS A 1 -28.50 -3.19 -11.13
C CYS A 1 -29.80 -2.79 -10.44
N LYS A 2 -30.78 -2.27 -11.18
CA LYS A 2 -32.14 -2.03 -10.69
C LYS A 2 -33.16 -2.70 -11.61
N CYS A 3 -34.04 -3.48 -11.02
CA CYS A 3 -35.12 -4.19 -11.71
C CYS A 3 -36.32 -3.26 -11.87
N HIS A 4 -36.97 -3.33 -13.04
CA HIS A 4 -38.12 -2.48 -13.36
C HIS A 4 -39.11 -3.18 -14.31
N GLY A 5 -39.14 -4.51 -14.30
CA GLY A 5 -40.21 -5.29 -14.95
C GLY A 5 -41.54 -5.19 -14.18
N MET A 6 -42.61 -5.73 -14.77
CA MET A 6 -43.95 -5.73 -14.19
C MET A 6 -43.93 -6.26 -12.75
N SER A 7 -44.64 -5.56 -11.85
CA SER A 7 -44.70 -5.87 -10.40
C SER A 7 -43.33 -5.95 -9.70
N GLY A 8 -42.33 -5.22 -10.21
CA GLY A 8 -40.97 -5.24 -9.65
C GLY A 8 -40.12 -6.43 -10.09
N SER A 9 -40.56 -7.21 -11.08
CA SER A 9 -39.78 -8.32 -11.63
C SER A 9 -38.46 -7.85 -12.26
N CYS A 10 -37.47 -8.74 -12.27
CA CYS A 10 -36.16 -8.49 -12.87
C CYS A 10 -36.05 -8.97 -14.33
N THR A 11 -37.18 -9.18 -15.02
CA THR A 11 -37.21 -9.55 -16.45
C THR A 11 -36.52 -8.50 -17.31
N VAL A 12 -36.68 -7.22 -16.94
CA VAL A 12 -35.86 -6.11 -17.44
C VAL A 12 -35.12 -5.48 -16.27
N LYS A 13 -33.80 -5.32 -16.44
CA LYS A 13 -32.93 -4.68 -15.45
C LYS A 13 -31.86 -3.84 -16.14
N THR A 14 -31.55 -2.70 -15.55
CA THR A 14 -30.41 -1.86 -15.97
C THR A 14 -29.31 -2.00 -14.93
N CYS A 15 -28.09 -2.24 -15.40
CA CYS A 15 -26.90 -2.38 -14.56
C CYS A 15 -25.94 -1.22 -14.82
N TRP A 16 -25.24 -0.80 -13.76
CA TRP A 16 -24.16 0.16 -13.82
C TRP A 16 -23.05 -0.31 -12.90
N MET A 17 -21.81 0.05 -13.21
CA MET A 17 -20.70 -0.14 -12.29
C MET A 17 -20.88 0.76 -11.08
N ARG A 18 -20.52 0.24 -9.91
CA ARG A 18 -20.52 1.00 -8.66
C ARG A 18 -19.28 0.63 -7.87
N LEU A 19 -18.72 1.60 -7.17
CA LEU A 19 -17.68 1.34 -6.19
C LEU A 19 -18.25 0.50 -5.03
N PRO A 20 -17.45 -0.44 -4.48
CA PRO A 20 -17.81 -1.13 -3.26
C PRO A 20 -17.83 -0.16 -2.07
N ASN A 21 -18.36 -0.62 -0.93
CA ASN A 21 -18.22 0.11 0.33
C ASN A 21 -16.73 0.28 0.66
N PHE A 22 -16.33 1.45 1.12
CA PHE A 22 -14.93 1.75 1.45
C PHE A 22 -14.35 0.79 2.49
N ARG A 23 -15.15 0.23 3.40
CA ARG A 23 -14.67 -0.81 4.34
C ARG A 23 -14.04 -1.99 3.62
N VAL A 24 -14.69 -2.49 2.56
CA VAL A 24 -14.18 -3.60 1.74
C VAL A 24 -12.85 -3.25 1.07
N VAL A 25 -12.69 -1.99 0.67
CA VAL A 25 -11.42 -1.49 0.11
C VAL A 25 -10.34 -1.44 1.19
N GLY A 26 -10.69 -0.95 2.39
CA GLY A 26 -9.81 -0.90 3.55
C GLY A 26 -9.33 -2.29 3.96
N ASP A 27 -10.24 -3.26 4.05
CA ASP A 27 -9.92 -4.66 4.39
C ASP A 27 -8.96 -5.26 3.34
N ASN A 28 -9.24 -5.06 2.04
CA ASN A 28 -8.35 -5.56 1.00
C ASN A 28 -6.95 -4.94 1.04
N LEU A 29 -6.85 -3.65 1.38
CA LEU A 29 -5.56 -2.98 1.53
C LEU A 29 -4.85 -3.39 2.83
N LYS A 30 -5.60 -3.69 3.89
CA LYS A 30 -5.04 -4.20 5.15
C LYS A 30 -4.42 -5.57 4.95
N ASP A 31 -5.08 -6.47 4.22
CA ASP A 31 -4.51 -7.78 3.86
C ASP A 31 -3.19 -7.62 3.09
N ARG A 32 -3.15 -6.68 2.13
CA ARG A 32 -1.93 -6.37 1.37
C ARG A 32 -0.84 -5.72 2.22
N PHE A 33 -1.22 -4.97 3.25
CA PHE A 33 -0.29 -4.37 4.20
C PHE A 33 0.37 -5.46 5.07
N ASP A 34 -0.40 -6.44 5.54
CA ASP A 34 0.13 -7.56 6.33
C ASP A 34 1.04 -8.48 5.50
N GLY A 35 0.78 -8.58 4.20
CA GLY A 35 1.61 -9.31 3.24
C GLY A 35 2.64 -8.46 2.48
N ALA A 36 2.90 -7.22 2.90
CA ALA A 36 3.75 -6.31 2.14
C ALA A 36 5.19 -6.84 2.02
N SER A 37 5.79 -6.70 0.84
CA SER A 37 7.12 -7.26 0.56
C SER A 37 8.23 -6.24 0.75
N ARG A 38 9.28 -6.63 1.48
CA ARG A 38 10.50 -5.83 1.57
C ARG A 38 11.30 -5.92 0.28
N VAL A 39 11.63 -4.77 -0.29
CA VAL A 39 12.38 -4.67 -1.55
C VAL A 39 13.64 -3.82 -1.40
N MET A 40 14.55 -3.97 -2.36
CA MET A 40 15.73 -3.14 -2.52
C MET A 40 15.77 -2.54 -3.93
N VAL A 41 16.33 -1.34 -4.05
CA VAL A 41 16.49 -0.66 -5.34
C VAL A 41 17.73 -1.20 -6.04
N SER A 42 17.56 -1.81 -7.22
CA SER A 42 18.68 -2.21 -8.05
C SER A 42 19.03 -1.12 -9.06
N ASN A 43 20.22 -0.52 -8.95
CA ASN A 43 20.75 0.47 -9.90
C ASN A 43 21.36 -0.18 -11.16
N ALA A 44 20.87 -1.35 -11.57
CA ALA A 44 21.46 -2.12 -12.66
C ALA A 44 21.37 -1.40 -14.04
N ASP A 45 20.42 -0.48 -14.22
CA ASP A 45 20.25 0.28 -15.47
C ASP A 45 21.12 1.54 -15.58
N ARG A 46 21.87 1.92 -14.52
CA ARG A 46 22.84 3.04 -14.62
C ARG A 46 24.20 2.63 -15.20
N VAL A 47 24.46 1.32 -15.35
CA VAL A 47 25.74 0.77 -15.85
C VAL A 47 25.67 0.39 -17.35
N ARG A 48 24.68 0.92 -18.10
CA ARG A 48 24.64 0.84 -19.57
C ARG A 48 24.82 2.21 -20.26
N GLY A 49 25.45 3.15 -19.56
CA GLY A 49 25.88 4.44 -20.12
C GLY A 49 27.33 4.48 -20.62
N ASN A 50 28.02 3.34 -20.70
CA ASN A 50 29.42 3.27 -21.14
C ASN A 50 29.55 2.33 -22.35
N GLY A 51 29.00 2.76 -23.48
CA GLY A 51 29.20 2.15 -24.79
C GLY A 51 29.45 3.26 -25.79
N ASN A 52 30.69 3.33 -26.29
CA ASN A 52 31.18 4.26 -27.30
C ASN A 52 30.13 4.56 -28.40
N ALA A 53 29.59 5.77 -28.40
CA ALA A 53 29.09 6.39 -29.60
C ALA A 53 30.10 7.48 -29.99
N ILE A 54 31.08 7.10 -30.82
CA ILE A 54 31.74 8.06 -31.69
C ILE A 54 30.65 8.51 -32.68
N ALA A 55 29.85 9.49 -32.28
CA ALA A 55 28.96 10.20 -33.18
C ALA A 55 29.70 11.49 -33.54
N SER A 56 30.38 11.45 -34.67
CA SER A 56 30.98 12.61 -35.33
C SER A 56 30.03 13.79 -35.28
N ASN A 57 30.53 14.94 -34.84
CA ASN A 57 29.82 16.20 -34.93
C ASN A 57 29.62 16.53 -36.41
N SER A 58 28.46 16.18 -36.94
CA SER A 58 27.92 16.75 -38.17
C SER A 58 26.60 17.38 -37.80
N ALA A 59 26.68 18.67 -37.45
CA ALA A 59 25.52 19.53 -37.36
C ALA A 59 24.82 19.52 -38.72
N SER A 60 23.71 18.80 -38.83
CA SER A 60 22.80 18.87 -39.96
C SER A 60 21.47 19.42 -39.47
N ASN A 61 21.27 20.72 -39.72
CA ASN A 61 19.99 21.39 -39.54
C ASN A 61 19.01 20.85 -40.58
N SER A 62 17.99 20.14 -40.13
CA SER A 62 16.81 19.84 -40.96
C SER A 62 15.57 19.82 -40.08
N VAL A 63 14.90 20.97 -40.08
CA VAL A 63 13.53 21.17 -39.59
C VAL A 63 12.63 20.54 -40.65
N HIS A 64 12.27 19.26 -40.46
CA HIS A 64 11.03 18.61 -40.92
C HIS A 64 11.23 17.09 -40.90
N GLY A 65 10.67 16.44 -39.88
CA GLY A 65 10.59 14.99 -39.78
C GLY A 65 9.56 14.61 -38.72
N HIS A 66 8.47 13.98 -39.15
CA HIS A 66 7.42 13.45 -38.29
C HIS A 66 8.02 12.58 -37.18
N ARG A 67 7.98 13.08 -35.95
CA ARG A 67 8.41 12.34 -34.77
C ARG A 67 7.27 11.40 -34.37
N GLU A 68 7.19 10.25 -35.03
CA GLU A 68 6.45 9.12 -34.46
C GLU A 68 6.92 8.93 -33.03
N GLY A 69 5.93 8.82 -32.13
CA GLY A 69 6.11 8.91 -30.70
C GLY A 69 7.16 7.92 -30.20
N LEU A 70 8.37 8.44 -29.95
CA LEU A 70 9.30 7.86 -28.99
C LEU A 70 8.56 7.82 -27.66
N GLY A 71 7.93 6.68 -27.41
CA GLY A 71 7.22 6.37 -26.17
C GLY A 71 8.07 6.86 -25.02
N ARG A 72 7.44 7.62 -24.11
CA ARG A 72 8.07 8.19 -22.92
C ARG A 72 8.86 7.07 -22.24
N ARG A 73 10.16 6.99 -22.53
CA ARG A 73 11.08 6.05 -21.90
C ARG A 73 10.88 6.28 -20.41
N HIS A 74 10.41 5.26 -19.71
CA HIS A 74 10.30 5.24 -18.26
C HIS A 74 11.67 5.62 -17.71
N ARG A 75 11.85 6.91 -17.38
CA ARG A 75 13.10 7.49 -16.86
C ARG A 75 13.45 6.97 -15.45
N TYR A 76 12.68 6.01 -14.96
CA TYR A 76 12.75 5.45 -13.64
C TYR A 76 12.54 3.93 -13.72
N ASN A 77 13.35 3.23 -14.51
CA ASN A 77 13.45 1.76 -14.40
C ASN A 77 14.24 1.37 -13.14
N PHE A 78 13.81 1.82 -11.96
CA PHE A 78 14.29 1.21 -10.73
C PHE A 78 13.61 -0.16 -10.62
N GLN A 79 14.35 -1.21 -10.96
CA GLN A 79 13.85 -2.56 -10.77
C GLN A 79 13.87 -2.85 -9.26
N LEU A 80 12.69 -2.91 -8.65
CA LEU A 80 12.53 -3.38 -7.28
C LEU A 80 12.79 -4.88 -7.27
N LYS A 81 13.75 -5.30 -6.46
CA LYS A 81 14.03 -6.72 -6.22
C LYS A 81 13.63 -7.07 -4.79
N PRO A 82 13.05 -8.26 -4.55
CA PRO A 82 12.85 -8.75 -3.19
C PRO A 82 14.15 -8.67 -2.39
N TYR A 83 14.05 -8.27 -1.13
CA TYR A 83 15.22 -8.26 -0.24
C TYR A 83 15.72 -9.69 0.03
N ASN A 84 14.82 -10.67 0.14
CA ASN A 84 15.13 -12.09 0.18
C ASN A 84 14.87 -12.73 -1.20
N PRO A 85 15.87 -13.31 -1.90
CA PRO A 85 15.69 -13.93 -3.21
C PRO A 85 14.71 -15.11 -3.27
N GLU A 86 14.46 -15.79 -2.14
CA GLU A 86 13.51 -16.91 -2.07
C GLU A 86 12.05 -16.46 -2.01
N HIS A 87 11.81 -15.16 -1.76
CA HIS A 87 10.45 -14.63 -1.73
C HIS A 87 9.95 -14.33 -3.13
N LYS A 88 8.65 -14.56 -3.34
CA LYS A 88 7.97 -14.24 -4.59
C LYS A 88 8.13 -12.73 -4.89
N PRO A 89 8.48 -12.33 -6.13
CA PRO A 89 8.53 -10.93 -6.49
C PRO A 89 7.13 -10.29 -6.40
N PRO A 90 7.03 -9.04 -5.93
CA PRO A 90 5.76 -8.36 -5.76
C PRO A 90 5.09 -8.09 -7.11
N GLY A 91 3.78 -8.31 -7.17
CA GLY A 91 2.95 -7.96 -8.31
C GLY A 91 2.56 -6.48 -8.34
N PRO A 92 1.92 -6.01 -9.41
CA PRO A 92 1.54 -4.59 -9.59
C PRO A 92 0.48 -4.09 -8.60
N LYS A 93 -0.19 -5.00 -7.88
CA LYS A 93 -1.20 -4.66 -6.87
C LYS A 93 -0.67 -4.80 -5.44
N ASP A 94 0.54 -5.31 -5.27
CA ASP A 94 1.08 -5.62 -3.95
C ASP A 94 1.76 -4.40 -3.34
N LEU A 95 1.71 -4.30 -2.00
CA LEU A 95 2.40 -3.23 -1.28
C LEU A 95 3.85 -3.63 -1.03
N VAL A 96 4.75 -2.66 -1.14
CA VAL A 96 6.19 -2.86 -0.96
C VAL A 96 6.76 -1.82 -0.01
N TYR A 97 7.82 -2.18 0.71
CA TYR A 97 8.53 -1.27 1.60
C TYR A 97 10.05 -1.47 1.51
N LEU A 98 10.80 -0.41 1.79
CA LEU A 98 12.27 -0.40 1.73
C LEU A 98 12.88 -0.61 3.13
N GLU A 99 12.37 0.14 4.09
CA GLU A 99 12.91 0.25 5.44
C GLU A 99 11.96 -0.37 6.47
N PRO A 100 12.47 -1.15 7.45
CA PRO A 100 11.66 -1.68 8.53
C PRO A 100 10.97 -0.57 9.34
N SER A 101 9.76 -0.83 9.81
CA SER A 101 9.03 0.10 10.66
C SER A 101 9.73 0.26 12.03
N PRO A 102 9.75 1.47 12.61
CA PRO A 102 10.28 1.69 13.95
C PRO A 102 9.37 1.07 15.02
N PRO A 103 9.84 0.90 16.27
CA PRO A 103 8.97 0.50 17.38
C PRO A 103 7.99 1.63 17.74
N PHE A 104 6.72 1.28 17.93
CA PHE A 104 5.64 2.24 18.23
C PHE A 104 5.24 2.31 19.71
N CYS A 105 5.86 1.50 20.56
CA CYS A 105 5.52 1.37 21.98
C CYS A 105 5.75 2.65 22.78
N GLU A 106 6.92 3.27 22.59
CA GLU A 106 7.34 4.46 23.33
C GLU A 106 7.21 5.73 22.50
N LYS A 107 6.97 6.85 23.18
CA LYS A 107 6.83 8.14 22.52
C LYS A 107 8.19 8.57 21.93
N ASN A 108 8.21 8.85 20.64
CA ASN A 108 9.35 9.42 19.94
C ASN A 108 8.91 10.61 19.09
N PRO A 109 9.04 11.86 19.62
CA PRO A 109 8.63 13.07 18.91
C PRO A 109 9.35 13.29 17.58
N LYS A 110 10.60 12.81 17.42
CA LYS A 110 11.38 12.98 16.18
C LYS A 110 10.78 12.22 15.01
N LEU A 111 10.12 11.10 15.29
CA LEU A 111 9.47 10.24 14.29
C LEU A 111 7.94 10.41 14.28
N GLY A 112 7.40 11.35 15.07
CA GLY A 112 5.95 11.54 15.21
C GLY A 112 5.23 10.39 15.93
N ILE A 113 5.95 9.54 16.66
CA ILE A 113 5.39 8.39 17.36
C ILE A 113 4.90 8.85 18.74
N LEU A 114 3.61 8.67 19.01
CA LEU A 114 2.99 9.07 20.28
C LEU A 114 3.20 8.05 21.41
N GLY A 115 3.52 6.80 21.07
CA GLY A 115 3.56 5.68 22.02
C GLY A 115 2.20 5.01 22.18
N THR A 116 2.15 3.90 22.93
CA THR A 116 0.91 3.16 23.19
C THR A 116 0.35 3.35 24.61
N HIS A 117 0.99 4.21 25.42
CA HIS A 117 0.53 4.52 26.77
C HIS A 117 -0.88 5.13 26.77
N GLY A 118 -1.74 4.67 27.67
CA GLY A 118 -3.12 5.16 27.82
C GLY A 118 -4.09 4.71 26.72
N ARG A 119 -3.67 3.83 25.79
CA ARG A 119 -4.59 3.25 24.80
C ARG A 119 -5.41 2.13 25.43
N GLN A 120 -6.68 2.04 25.04
CA GLN A 120 -7.53 0.90 25.38
C GLN A 120 -7.03 -0.35 24.66
N CYS A 121 -7.06 -1.48 25.35
CA CYS A 121 -6.71 -2.80 24.84
C CYS A 121 -7.79 -3.81 25.18
N ASN A 122 -7.77 -4.95 24.49
CA ASN A 122 -8.66 -6.08 24.72
C ASN A 122 -7.89 -7.21 25.41
N ASP A 123 -8.25 -7.53 26.66
CA ASP A 123 -7.60 -8.58 27.45
C ASP A 123 -7.79 -9.98 26.85
N THR A 124 -8.92 -10.21 26.18
CA THR A 124 -9.25 -11.53 25.59
C THR A 124 -8.58 -11.77 24.24
N SER A 125 -8.02 -10.75 23.60
CA SER A 125 -7.42 -10.87 22.27
C SER A 125 -5.94 -11.23 22.36
N MET A 126 -5.51 -12.20 21.54
CA MET A 126 -4.10 -12.51 21.30
C MET A 126 -3.50 -11.65 20.16
N GLY A 127 -4.32 -10.83 19.50
CA GLY A 127 -3.94 -10.02 18.35
C GLY A 127 -3.27 -8.71 18.74
N VAL A 128 -3.06 -7.84 17.73
CA VAL A 128 -2.44 -6.52 17.94
C VAL A 128 -3.29 -5.58 18.79
N ASP A 129 -4.56 -5.87 19.02
CA ASP A 129 -5.47 -5.20 19.96
C ASP A 129 -5.41 -5.78 21.38
N GLY A 130 -4.76 -6.94 21.52
CA GLY A 130 -4.49 -7.64 22.78
C GLY A 130 -3.69 -6.79 23.75
N CYS A 131 -4.00 -6.86 25.05
CA CYS A 131 -3.28 -6.06 26.04
C CYS A 131 -1.78 -6.37 26.12
N ASP A 132 -1.37 -7.62 25.89
CA ASP A 132 0.05 -8.01 25.86
C ASP A 132 0.83 -7.28 24.76
N LEU A 133 0.24 -7.16 23.56
CA LEU A 133 0.87 -6.52 22.40
C LEU A 133 0.67 -5.00 22.39
N MET A 134 -0.55 -4.51 22.68
CA MET A 134 -0.85 -3.08 22.74
C MET A 134 -0.07 -2.36 23.83
N CYS A 135 0.06 -2.98 25.00
CA CYS A 135 0.77 -2.42 26.14
C CYS A 135 2.26 -2.82 26.16
N CYS A 136 2.72 -3.55 25.15
CA CYS A 136 4.12 -3.95 24.98
C CYS A 136 4.70 -4.65 26.21
N GLY A 137 3.92 -5.55 26.83
CA GLY A 137 4.32 -6.29 28.04
C GLY A 137 4.45 -5.46 29.33
N ARG A 138 4.09 -4.16 29.32
CA ARG A 138 4.16 -3.29 30.51
C ARG A 138 3.02 -3.53 31.52
N GLY A 139 2.10 -4.45 31.21
CA GLY A 139 0.85 -4.66 31.93
C GLY A 139 -0.22 -3.63 31.56
N TYR A 140 -1.42 -3.81 32.12
CA TYR A 140 -2.59 -2.97 31.88
C TYR A 140 -3.42 -2.85 33.17
N LYS A 141 -4.31 -1.84 33.20
CA LYS A 141 -5.26 -1.64 34.30
C LYS A 141 -6.66 -1.85 33.75
N THR A 142 -7.46 -2.66 34.44
CA THR A 142 -8.87 -2.85 34.13
C THR A 142 -9.69 -1.76 34.82
N GLN A 143 -10.62 -1.15 34.08
CA GLN A 143 -11.53 -0.15 34.61
C GLN A 143 -12.95 -0.50 34.19
N GLU A 144 -13.87 -0.57 35.16
CA GLU A 144 -15.30 -0.69 34.90
C GLU A 144 -15.88 0.71 34.63
N VAL A 145 -16.60 0.85 33.52
CA VAL A 145 -17.21 2.11 33.09
C VAL A 145 -18.68 1.87 32.76
N THR A 146 -19.57 2.63 33.36
CA THR A 146 -21.00 2.60 33.02
C THR A 146 -21.23 3.32 31.69
N VAL A 147 -21.70 2.59 30.68
CA VAL A 147 -22.02 3.13 29.35
C VAL A 147 -23.53 3.32 29.23
N VAL A 148 -23.96 4.51 28.83
CA VAL A 148 -25.36 4.80 28.54
C VAL A 148 -25.60 4.57 27.04
N GLU A 149 -26.45 3.59 26.71
CA GLU A 149 -26.85 3.30 25.35
C GLU A 149 -28.38 3.33 25.21
N ARG A 150 -28.88 3.37 23.97
CA ARG A 150 -30.31 3.28 23.71
C ARG A 150 -30.73 1.81 23.84
N CYS A 151 -31.54 1.52 24.85
CA CYS A 151 -32.14 0.21 25.02
C CYS A 151 -33.24 -0.03 23.98
N ALA A 152 -33.51 -1.31 23.67
CA ALA A 152 -34.65 -1.76 22.90
C ALA A 152 -35.94 -1.78 23.73
#